data_AF-A0A0D2YC49-F1
#
_entry.id   AF-A0A0D2YC49-F1
#
_cell.length_a   1.000
_cell.length_b   1.000
_cell.length_c   1.000
_cell.angle_alpha   90.00
_cell.angle_beta   90.00
_cell.angle_gamma   90.00
#
_symmetry.space_group_name_H-M   'P 1'
#
loop_
_entity.id
_entity.type
_entity.pdbx_description
1 polymer ?
#
loop_
_entity_poly.entity_id
_entity_poly.type
_entity_poly.pdbx_seq_one_letter_code
_entity_poly.pdbx_strand_id
1 'polypeptide(L)'
;MHHHEELVNRTENELKEYYDILKKVLHFGRRTDNLRGWYNKCIWRLEHDRKLSDISVERLVLDKVLNRIQTAGSVRFFGGSSLRILQQFLDRGVASKIKCHLQVGSCDMSANLFSNQFNIALNQQAAKIVLSRSAEFAEFTVVPSHTAQSIKYSALGLKKFGGHCIEKRILGFNCHEEPVKIVTNQVSLEQQYPDKSYSMPDLTSFLCALVPGHMGSKPGYIEVDEQEGGTLLFKKSDKGIPMFDLDGVKELDEEQITTIFESLTRGEVLL
;
A
#
# COMPACT_ATOMS: atom_id res chain seq x y z
N MET A 1 -4.34 -2.47 -13.83
CA MET A 1 -4.66 -3.92 -13.86
C MET A 1 -4.84 -4.40 -12.40
N HIS A 2 -5.80 -3.82 -11.65
CA HIS A 2 -6.05 -4.11 -10.22
C HIS A 2 -7.46 -4.68 -9.95
N HIS A 3 -8.23 -4.92 -11.00
CA HIS A 3 -9.66 -5.25 -10.86
C HIS A 3 -9.90 -6.67 -10.35
N HIS A 4 -8.93 -7.58 -10.49
CA HIS A 4 -9.03 -8.96 -9.99
C HIS A 4 -8.79 -9.08 -8.48
N GLU A 5 -8.00 -8.17 -7.91
CA GLU A 5 -7.62 -8.20 -6.49
C GLU A 5 -8.81 -7.93 -5.56
N GLU A 6 -9.78 -7.13 -6.00
CA GLU A 6 -10.98 -6.80 -5.20
C GLU A 6 -12.15 -7.78 -5.43
N LEU A 7 -12.02 -8.72 -6.36
CA LEU A 7 -13.03 -9.77 -6.60
C LEU A 7 -13.01 -10.82 -5.49
N VAL A 8 -11.86 -11.08 -4.86
CA VAL A 8 -11.73 -12.07 -3.78
C VAL A 8 -12.55 -11.73 -2.53
N ASN A 9 -12.95 -10.46 -2.40
CA ASN A 9 -13.79 -9.96 -1.31
C ASN A 9 -15.29 -10.07 -1.61
N ARG A 10 -15.68 -10.58 -2.79
CA ARG A 10 -17.08 -10.68 -3.22
C ARG A 10 -17.69 -12.02 -2.83
N THR A 11 -19.00 -12.08 -2.81
CA THR A 11 -19.72 -13.36 -2.64
C THR A 11 -19.66 -14.19 -3.93
N GLU A 12 -19.81 -15.50 -3.82
CA GLU A 12 -19.85 -16.41 -4.97
C GLU A 12 -20.91 -15.98 -6.01
N ASN A 13 -22.10 -15.56 -5.55
CA ASN A 13 -23.16 -15.08 -6.42
C ASN A 13 -22.80 -13.80 -7.17
N GLU A 14 -22.12 -12.86 -6.51
CA GLU A 14 -21.64 -11.64 -7.16
C GLU A 14 -20.57 -11.93 -8.20
N LEU A 15 -19.68 -12.90 -7.95
CA LEU A 15 -18.71 -13.35 -8.94
C LEU A 15 -19.38 -14.04 -10.12
N LYS A 16 -20.40 -14.88 -9.90
CA LYS A 16 -21.20 -15.47 -10.99
C LYS A 16 -21.81 -14.37 -11.87
N GLU A 17 -22.48 -13.38 -11.27
CA GLU A 17 -23.03 -12.23 -12.00
C GLU A 17 -21.95 -11.48 -12.80
N TYR A 18 -20.77 -11.26 -12.20
CA TYR A 18 -19.64 -10.61 -12.86
C TYR A 18 -19.13 -11.40 -14.07
N TYR A 19 -18.88 -12.70 -13.90
CA TYR A 19 -18.39 -13.57 -14.97
C TYR A 19 -19.42 -13.75 -16.09
N ASP A 20 -20.72 -13.78 -15.77
CA ASP A 20 -21.78 -13.81 -16.77
C ASP A 20 -21.78 -12.55 -17.64
N ILE A 21 -21.47 -11.38 -17.06
CA ILE A 21 -21.31 -10.13 -17.84
C ILE A 21 -20.09 -10.23 -18.76
N LEU A 22 -18.97 -10.79 -18.27
CA LEU A 22 -17.74 -10.94 -19.06
C LEU A 22 -17.89 -11.95 -20.21
N LYS A 23 -18.56 -13.08 -19.97
CA LYS A 23 -18.75 -14.17 -20.96
C LYS A 23 -19.72 -13.80 -22.08
N LYS A 24 -20.65 -12.87 -21.85
CA LYS A 24 -21.59 -12.44 -22.89
C LYS A 24 -20.87 -11.72 -24.03
N VAL A 25 -21.13 -12.16 -25.26
CA VAL A 25 -20.77 -11.41 -26.47
C VAL A 25 -21.73 -10.23 -26.58
N LEU A 26 -21.24 -9.06 -26.17
CA LEU A 26 -21.99 -7.80 -26.16
C LEU A 26 -21.22 -6.76 -26.96
N HIS A 27 -21.93 -5.82 -27.58
CA HIS A 27 -21.30 -4.59 -28.06
C HIS A 27 -20.56 -3.89 -26.91
N PHE A 28 -19.39 -3.31 -27.21
CA PHE A 28 -18.44 -2.77 -26.23
C PHE A 28 -19.07 -1.79 -25.21
N GLY A 29 -20.04 -0.97 -25.62
CA GLY A 29 -20.78 -0.06 -24.73
C GLY A 29 -21.66 -0.79 -23.71
N ARG A 30 -22.38 -1.83 -24.13
CA ARG A 30 -23.34 -2.56 -23.27
C ARG A 30 -22.65 -3.37 -22.18
N ARG A 31 -21.45 -3.90 -22.42
CA ARG A 31 -20.65 -4.56 -21.37
C ARG A 31 -20.23 -3.55 -20.30
N THR A 32 -19.80 -2.36 -20.70
CA THR A 32 -19.37 -1.30 -19.78
C THR A 32 -20.50 -0.86 -18.87
N ASP A 33 -21.70 -0.65 -19.42
CA ASP A 33 -22.87 -0.25 -18.64
C ASP A 33 -23.32 -1.35 -17.66
N ASN A 34 -23.29 -2.62 -18.08
CA ASN A 34 -23.60 -3.74 -17.20
C ASN A 34 -22.60 -3.85 -16.04
N LEU A 35 -21.30 -3.72 -16.32
CA LEU A 35 -20.26 -3.72 -15.28
C LEU A 35 -20.46 -2.55 -14.30
N ARG A 36 -20.75 -1.34 -14.80
CA ARG A 36 -21.05 -0.18 -13.95
C ARG A 36 -22.27 -0.42 -13.07
N GLY A 37 -23.34 -1.00 -13.63
CA GLY A 37 -24.53 -1.40 -12.89
C GLY A 37 -24.23 -2.42 -11.79
N TRP A 38 -23.40 -3.42 -12.08
CA TRP A 38 -22.93 -4.40 -11.11
C TRP A 38 -22.14 -3.75 -9.97
N TYR A 39 -21.16 -2.88 -10.28
CA TYR A 39 -20.40 -2.16 -9.25
C TYR A 39 -21.31 -1.29 -8.37
N ASN A 40 -22.25 -0.56 -8.96
CA ASN A 40 -23.21 0.26 -8.20
C ASN A 40 -24.07 -0.59 -7.25
N LYS A 41 -24.52 -1.76 -7.70
CA LYS A 41 -25.29 -2.70 -6.88
C LYS A 41 -24.45 -3.24 -5.71
N CYS A 42 -23.18 -3.58 -5.94
CA CYS A 42 -22.25 -4.00 -4.89
C CYS A 42 -21.99 -2.89 -3.87
N ILE A 43 -21.77 -1.64 -4.32
CA ILE A 43 -21.59 -0.48 -3.43
C ILE A 43 -22.85 -0.27 -2.58
N TRP A 44 -24.02 -0.23 -3.22
CA TRP A 44 -25.29 -0.04 -2.53
C TRP A 44 -25.53 -1.10 -1.45
N ARG A 45 -25.24 -2.38 -1.74
CA ARG A 45 -25.33 -3.46 -0.74
C ARG A 45 -24.40 -3.22 0.45
N LEU A 46 -23.14 -2.87 0.20
CA LEU A 46 -22.17 -2.60 1.27
C LEU A 46 -22.60 -1.43 2.15
N GLU A 47 -23.19 -0.38 1.58
CA GLU A 47 -23.70 0.77 2.33
C GLU A 47 -24.93 0.42 3.20
N HIS A 48 -25.73 -0.59 2.81
CA HIS A 48 -26.99 -0.94 3.47
C HIS A 48 -26.89 -2.19 4.37
N ASP A 49 -25.77 -2.92 4.33
CA ASP A 49 -25.56 -4.09 5.18
C ASP A 49 -25.19 -3.64 6.61
N ARG A 50 -26.15 -3.75 7.54
CA ARG A 50 -26.04 -3.29 8.94
C ARG A 50 -24.91 -3.93 9.77
N LYS A 51 -24.20 -4.93 9.23
CA LYS A 51 -23.09 -5.63 9.90
C LYS A 51 -21.78 -4.84 9.94
N LEU A 52 -21.67 -3.74 9.21
CA LEU A 52 -20.49 -2.85 9.18
C LEU A 52 -20.75 -1.51 9.91
N SER A 53 -21.72 -1.47 10.83
CA SER A 53 -22.35 -0.25 11.37
C SER A 53 -21.41 0.82 11.92
N ASP A 54 -20.18 0.45 12.31
CA ASP A 54 -19.24 1.35 12.95
C ASP A 54 -18.16 1.88 11.99
N ILE A 55 -18.15 1.41 10.74
CA ILE A 55 -17.22 1.87 9.69
C ILE A 55 -18.00 2.64 8.63
N SER A 56 -18.00 3.97 8.73
CA SER A 56 -18.54 4.81 7.65
C SER A 56 -17.51 4.99 6.54
N VAL A 57 -17.84 4.51 5.34
CA VAL A 57 -17.06 4.78 4.13
C VAL A 57 -17.69 5.99 3.44
N GLU A 58 -17.26 7.20 3.83
CA GLU A 58 -17.66 8.42 3.13
C GLU A 58 -16.81 8.65 1.86
N ARG A 59 -17.37 9.37 0.90
CA ARG A 59 -16.57 9.89 -0.22
C ARG A 59 -15.42 10.74 0.33
N LEU A 60 -14.22 10.53 -0.21
CA LEU A 60 -13.06 11.37 0.08
C LEU A 60 -13.32 12.79 -0.46
N VAL A 61 -13.63 13.72 0.43
CA VAL A 61 -13.76 15.15 0.10
C VAL A 61 -12.47 15.84 0.55
N LEU A 62 -11.65 16.27 -0.40
CA LEU A 62 -10.32 16.84 -0.13
C LEU A 62 -10.38 17.98 0.89
N ASP A 63 -11.34 18.90 0.75
CA ASP A 63 -11.46 20.04 1.67
C ASP A 63 -11.77 19.60 3.11
N LYS A 64 -12.55 18.53 3.31
CA LYS A 64 -12.77 17.97 4.65
C LYS A 64 -11.47 17.41 5.23
N VAL A 65 -10.65 16.75 4.42
CA VAL A 65 -9.35 16.21 4.85
C VAL A 65 -8.39 17.34 5.21
N LEU A 66 -8.28 18.36 4.35
CA LEU A 66 -7.44 19.54 4.60
C LEU A 66 -7.84 20.27 5.88
N ASN A 67 -9.15 20.48 6.10
CA ASN A 67 -9.65 21.09 7.33
C ASN A 67 -9.30 20.26 8.56
N ARG A 68 -9.44 18.93 8.50
CA ARG A 68 -9.05 18.04 9.61
C ARG A 68 -7.56 18.14 9.91
N ILE A 69 -6.70 18.15 8.89
CA ILE A 69 -5.25 18.35 9.06
C ILE A 69 -4.98 19.71 9.70
N GLN A 70 -5.61 20.77 9.20
CA GLN A 70 -5.44 22.13 9.71
C GLN A 70 -5.85 22.26 11.18
N THR A 71 -6.86 21.52 11.65
CA THR A 71 -7.29 21.53 13.05
C THR A 71 -6.53 20.57 13.96
N ALA A 72 -5.85 19.56 13.39
CA ALA A 72 -5.11 18.58 14.18
C ALA A 72 -3.83 19.17 14.80
N GLY A 73 -3.38 18.60 15.92
CA GLY A 73 -2.07 18.93 16.51
C GLY A 73 -0.90 18.45 15.65
N SER A 74 -0.98 17.20 15.19
CA SER A 74 -0.04 16.58 14.25
C SER A 74 -0.78 15.48 13.49
N VAL A 75 -0.37 15.20 12.25
CA VAL A 75 -0.91 14.12 11.42
C VAL A 75 0.23 13.22 10.98
N ARG A 76 0.09 11.91 11.14
CA ARG A 76 1.01 10.93 10.55
C ARG A 76 0.43 10.46 9.22
N PHE A 77 1.23 10.55 8.16
CA PHE A 77 0.83 10.14 6.81
C PHE A 77 1.70 8.96 6.37
N PHE A 78 1.05 7.88 5.95
CA PHE A 78 1.71 6.72 5.35
C PHE A 78 1.35 6.68 3.86
N GLY A 79 2.36 6.66 2.99
CA GLY A 79 2.17 6.69 1.54
C GLY A 79 2.85 5.52 0.84
N GLY A 80 2.11 4.89 -0.08
CA GLY A 80 2.62 3.85 -1.00
C GLY A 80 2.12 4.05 -2.43
N SER A 81 1.84 5.30 -2.81
CA SER A 81 1.26 5.63 -4.13
C SER A 81 1.81 6.95 -4.67
N SER A 82 1.23 7.45 -5.76
CA SER A 82 1.57 8.75 -6.33
C SER A 82 1.60 9.88 -5.28
N LEU A 83 2.59 10.76 -5.38
CA LEU A 83 2.81 11.86 -4.44
C LEU A 83 1.86 13.06 -4.67
N ARG A 84 0.85 12.91 -5.55
CA ARG A 84 -0.10 13.99 -5.90
C ARG A 84 -0.82 14.57 -4.68
N ILE A 85 -1.26 13.74 -3.73
CA ILE A 85 -1.97 14.25 -2.55
C ILE A 85 -1.06 15.06 -1.63
N LEU A 86 0.22 14.70 -1.54
CA LEU A 86 1.24 15.44 -0.79
C LEU A 86 1.53 16.80 -1.44
N GLN A 87 1.56 16.85 -2.77
CA GLN A 87 1.64 18.12 -3.50
C GLN A 87 0.46 19.02 -3.13
N GLN A 88 -0.77 18.47 -3.05
CA GLN A 88 -1.93 19.25 -2.63
C GLN A 88 -1.81 19.74 -1.18
N PHE A 89 -1.18 18.98 -0.28
CA PHE A 89 -0.93 19.42 1.09
C PHE A 89 0.09 20.57 1.16
N LEU A 90 1.14 20.52 0.35
CA LEU A 90 2.10 21.62 0.18
C LEU A 90 1.43 22.87 -0.38
N ASP A 91 0.68 22.73 -1.47
CA ASP A 91 0.02 23.84 -2.16
C ASP A 91 -1.10 24.49 -1.34
N ARG A 92 -1.56 23.82 -0.28
CA ARG A 92 -2.59 24.30 0.65
C ARG A 92 -2.03 24.70 2.02
N GLY A 93 -0.71 24.64 2.20
CA GLY A 93 -0.03 25.13 3.40
C GLY A 93 -0.26 24.28 4.65
N VAL A 94 -0.68 23.01 4.50
CA VAL A 94 -0.92 22.10 5.65
C VAL A 94 0.23 21.11 5.89
N ALA A 95 1.25 21.11 5.03
CA ALA A 95 2.39 20.18 5.10
C ALA A 95 3.15 20.21 6.43
N SER A 96 3.29 21.39 7.05
CA SER A 96 3.99 21.58 8.32
C SER A 96 3.35 20.88 9.52
N LYS A 97 2.15 20.30 9.36
CA LYS A 97 1.48 19.46 10.38
C LYS A 97 1.67 17.96 10.14
N ILE A 98 2.27 17.58 9.02
CA ILE A 98 2.28 16.20 8.55
C ILE A 98 3.67 15.59 8.75
N LYS A 99 3.70 14.43 9.39
CA LYS A 99 4.85 13.52 9.49
C LYS A 99 4.68 12.40 8.46
N CYS A 100 5.44 12.47 7.37
CA CYS A 100 5.34 11.58 6.23
C CYS A 100 6.29 10.39 6.37
N HIS A 101 5.77 9.19 6.11
CA HIS A 101 6.53 7.96 5.91
C HIS A 101 6.11 7.32 4.58
N LEU A 102 7.02 7.26 3.61
CA LEU A 102 6.66 6.98 2.21
C LEU A 102 7.47 5.84 1.61
N GLN A 103 6.79 4.86 1.01
CA GLN A 103 7.40 3.93 0.07
C GLN A 103 7.63 4.65 -1.27
N VAL A 104 8.86 5.11 -1.52
CA VAL A 104 9.19 5.91 -2.72
C VAL A 104 10.67 5.84 -3.07
N GLY A 105 10.96 5.86 -4.37
CA GLY A 105 12.32 5.92 -4.90
C GLY A 105 13.11 4.63 -4.69
N SER A 106 14.35 4.60 -5.17
CA SER A 106 15.28 3.47 -4.99
C SER A 106 16.71 3.97 -5.08
N CYS A 107 17.59 3.44 -4.22
CA CYS A 107 19.04 3.61 -4.37
C CYS A 107 19.65 2.54 -5.29
N ASP A 108 18.88 1.51 -5.61
CA ASP A 108 19.25 0.43 -6.52
C ASP A 108 18.33 0.46 -7.74
N MET A 109 18.89 0.83 -8.89
CA MET A 109 18.14 0.93 -10.14
C MET A 109 17.65 -0.43 -10.64
N SER A 110 18.29 -1.54 -10.25
CA SER A 110 17.84 -2.88 -10.61
C SER A 110 16.49 -3.25 -9.97
N ALA A 111 16.11 -2.57 -8.89
CA ALA A 111 14.83 -2.74 -8.20
C ALA A 111 13.68 -1.94 -8.84
N ASN A 112 13.94 -1.15 -9.88
CA ASN A 112 12.91 -0.35 -10.55
C ASN A 112 12.27 -1.11 -11.72
N LEU A 113 10.93 -1.09 -11.77
CA LEU A 113 10.15 -1.63 -12.90
C LEU A 113 10.15 -0.72 -14.13
N PHE A 114 10.39 0.58 -13.94
CA PHE A 114 10.52 1.59 -14.99
C PHE A 114 11.82 2.38 -14.80
N SER A 115 12.13 3.35 -15.67
CA SER A 115 13.25 4.26 -15.44
C SER A 115 13.16 4.96 -14.08
N ASN A 116 11.94 5.33 -13.68
CA ASN A 116 11.61 5.78 -12.33
C ASN A 116 11.02 4.63 -11.49
N GLN A 117 11.18 4.71 -10.16
CA GLN A 117 10.41 3.88 -9.25
C GLN A 117 8.89 4.07 -9.48
N PHE A 118 8.10 3.01 -9.31
CA PHE A 118 6.67 2.97 -9.67
C PHE A 118 5.86 4.17 -9.17
N ASN A 119 5.97 4.54 -7.88
CA ASN A 119 5.20 5.64 -7.30
C ASN A 119 5.63 7.02 -7.81
N ILE A 120 6.91 7.18 -8.19
CA ILE A 120 7.41 8.36 -8.91
C ILE A 120 6.84 8.38 -10.34
N ALA A 121 6.86 7.25 -11.04
CA ALA A 121 6.39 7.13 -12.41
C ALA A 121 4.90 7.45 -12.58
N LEU A 122 4.07 7.18 -11.55
CA LEU A 122 2.63 7.51 -11.57
C LEU A 122 2.37 9.01 -11.73
N ASN A 123 3.22 9.88 -11.19
CA ASN A 123 3.17 11.33 -11.41
C ASN A 123 4.52 11.96 -11.08
N GLN A 124 5.41 11.98 -12.09
CA GLN A 124 6.77 12.47 -11.96
C GLN A 124 6.85 13.94 -11.52
N GLN A 125 5.93 14.78 -12.02
CA GLN A 125 5.90 16.20 -11.67
C GLN A 125 5.55 16.41 -10.19
N ALA A 126 4.54 15.69 -9.69
CA ALA A 126 4.19 15.73 -8.27
C ALA A 126 5.35 15.21 -7.40
N ALA A 127 6.00 14.12 -7.83
CA ALA A 127 7.15 13.57 -7.12
C ALA A 127 8.31 14.58 -7.03
N LYS A 128 8.65 15.25 -8.14
CA LYS A 128 9.68 16.29 -8.18
C LYS A 128 9.38 17.42 -7.20
N ILE A 129 8.17 17.96 -7.24
CA ILE A 129 7.76 19.06 -6.35
C ILE A 129 7.81 18.65 -4.88
N VAL A 130 7.28 17.47 -4.54
CA VAL A 130 7.21 17.02 -3.15
C VAL A 130 8.60 16.71 -2.60
N LEU A 131 9.45 16.02 -3.38
CA LEU A 131 10.79 15.66 -2.93
C LEU A 131 11.69 16.90 -2.76
N SER A 132 11.60 17.89 -3.65
CA SER A 132 12.37 19.14 -3.54
C SER A 132 11.89 20.05 -2.40
N ARG A 133 10.66 19.84 -1.90
CA ARG A 133 10.02 20.59 -0.81
C ARG A 133 9.82 19.74 0.44
N SER A 134 10.54 18.63 0.56
CA SER A 134 10.40 17.67 1.67
C SER A 134 10.60 18.30 3.05
N ALA A 135 11.45 19.33 3.15
CA ALA A 135 11.70 20.08 4.38
C ALA A 135 10.52 20.96 4.87
N GLU A 136 9.49 21.17 4.04
CA GLU A 136 8.27 21.90 4.47
C GLU A 136 7.31 21.02 5.29
N PHE A 137 7.53 19.71 5.33
CA PHE A 137 6.80 18.79 6.18
C PHE A 137 7.37 18.78 7.61
N ALA A 138 6.55 18.42 8.59
CA ALA A 138 7.02 18.28 9.98
C ALA A 138 8.08 17.17 10.12
N GLU A 139 7.89 16.09 9.35
CA GLU A 139 8.84 15.00 9.17
C GLU A 139 8.64 14.42 7.77
N PHE A 140 9.73 14.02 7.10
CA PHE A 140 9.65 13.41 5.79
C PHE A 140 10.67 12.29 5.67
N THR A 141 10.21 11.07 5.87
CA THR A 141 11.06 9.87 5.86
C THR A 141 10.64 8.93 4.74
N VAL A 142 11.60 8.42 3.99
CA VAL A 142 11.35 7.50 2.86
C VAL A 142 11.79 6.07 3.18
N VAL A 143 11.10 5.10 2.59
CA VAL A 143 11.49 3.68 2.56
C VAL A 143 11.68 3.31 1.09
N PRO A 144 12.92 3.36 0.59
CA PRO A 144 13.20 3.07 -0.80
C PRO A 144 12.79 1.64 -1.20
N SER A 145 12.55 1.38 -2.48
CA SER A 145 12.12 0.08 -2.99
C SER A 145 13.08 -1.05 -2.63
N HIS A 146 14.39 -0.83 -2.69
CA HIS A 146 15.37 -1.86 -2.34
C HIS A 146 15.23 -2.29 -0.87
N THR A 147 14.89 -1.36 0.03
CA THR A 147 14.55 -1.64 1.44
C THR A 147 13.18 -2.31 1.55
N ALA A 148 12.15 -1.72 0.93
CA ALA A 148 10.77 -2.18 1.08
C ALA A 148 10.56 -3.60 0.53
N GLN A 149 11.35 -4.00 -0.46
CA GLN A 149 11.28 -5.32 -1.08
C GLN A 149 12.19 -6.36 -0.41
N SER A 150 13.12 -5.95 0.45
CA SER A 150 14.11 -6.86 1.04
C SER A 150 13.55 -7.72 2.16
N ILE A 151 12.34 -7.45 2.65
CA ILE A 151 11.67 -8.27 3.66
C ILE A 151 10.59 -9.13 3.00
N LYS A 152 10.72 -10.45 3.18
CA LYS A 152 9.68 -11.41 2.84
C LYS A 152 8.96 -11.85 4.10
N TYR A 153 7.65 -11.98 4.02
CA TYR A 153 6.79 -12.39 5.12
C TYR A 153 6.20 -13.76 4.80
N SER A 154 6.29 -14.70 5.74
CA SER A 154 5.55 -15.96 5.68
C SER A 154 4.06 -15.69 5.45
N ALA A 155 3.50 -16.31 4.42
CA ALA A 155 2.09 -16.17 4.07
C ALA A 155 1.18 -16.71 5.20
N LEU A 156 1.57 -17.83 5.81
CA LEU A 156 0.88 -18.39 6.98
C LEU A 156 1.01 -17.48 8.20
N GLY A 157 2.19 -16.90 8.44
CA GLY A 157 2.38 -15.93 9.51
C GLY A 157 1.49 -14.70 9.37
N LEU A 158 1.37 -14.15 8.15
CA LEU A 158 0.45 -13.04 7.88
C LEU A 158 -1.01 -13.45 8.03
N LYS A 159 -1.39 -14.65 7.58
CA LYS A 159 -2.75 -15.19 7.76
C LYS A 159 -3.11 -15.34 9.23
N LYS A 160 -2.20 -15.80 10.08
CA LYS A 160 -2.46 -15.97 11.51
C LYS A 160 -2.92 -14.68 12.19
N PHE A 161 -2.33 -13.54 11.81
CA PHE A 161 -2.72 -12.23 12.34
C PHE A 161 -3.90 -11.60 11.61
N GLY A 162 -3.87 -11.62 10.29
CA GLY A 162 -4.85 -10.95 9.45
C GLY A 162 -6.14 -11.74 9.17
N GLY A 163 -6.16 -13.00 9.60
CA GLY A 163 -7.24 -13.95 9.35
C GLY A 163 -7.49 -14.20 7.86
N HIS A 164 -8.71 -14.66 7.57
CA HIS A 164 -9.13 -14.99 6.20
C HIS A 164 -9.12 -13.81 5.23
N CYS A 165 -9.22 -12.57 5.71
CA CYS A 165 -9.16 -11.39 4.83
C CYS A 165 -7.78 -11.27 4.16
N ILE A 166 -6.71 -11.40 4.96
CA ILE A 166 -5.35 -11.35 4.45
C ILE A 166 -5.04 -12.57 3.59
N GLU A 167 -5.48 -13.77 3.99
CA GLU A 167 -5.34 -14.98 3.17
C GLU A 167 -5.90 -14.78 1.75
N LYS A 168 -7.14 -14.30 1.63
CA LYS A 168 -7.77 -14.08 0.33
C LYS A 168 -7.01 -13.09 -0.55
N ARG A 169 -6.46 -12.02 0.06
CA ARG A 169 -5.63 -11.04 -0.64
C ARG A 169 -4.33 -11.66 -1.14
N ILE A 170 -3.64 -12.45 -0.32
CA ILE A 170 -2.41 -13.14 -0.73
C ILE A 170 -2.70 -14.15 -1.85
N LEU A 171 -3.75 -14.96 -1.71
CA LEU A 171 -4.14 -15.93 -2.75
C LEU A 171 -4.45 -15.24 -4.08
N GLY A 172 -5.21 -14.14 -4.06
CA GLY A 172 -5.57 -13.42 -5.29
C GLY A 172 -4.41 -12.64 -5.92
N PHE A 173 -3.64 -11.92 -5.09
CA PHE A 173 -2.59 -11.02 -5.58
C PHE A 173 -1.27 -11.74 -5.83
N ASN A 174 -0.80 -12.53 -4.87
CA ASN A 174 0.52 -13.15 -4.90
C ASN A 174 0.51 -14.56 -5.49
N CYS A 175 -0.55 -15.34 -5.28
CA CYS A 175 -0.68 -16.69 -5.85
C CYS A 175 -1.41 -16.71 -7.20
N HIS A 176 -2.04 -15.60 -7.60
CA HIS A 176 -2.86 -15.48 -8.81
C HIS A 176 -3.98 -16.52 -8.90
N GLU A 177 -4.51 -16.93 -7.75
CA GLU A 177 -5.63 -17.87 -7.72
C GLU A 177 -6.93 -17.22 -8.20
N GLU A 178 -7.79 -18.03 -8.82
CA GLU A 178 -9.04 -17.54 -9.35
C GLU A 178 -9.98 -17.10 -8.22
N PRO A 179 -10.61 -15.90 -8.30
CA PRO A 179 -11.51 -15.41 -7.27
C PRO A 179 -12.59 -16.41 -6.87
N VAL A 180 -13.15 -17.17 -7.83
CA VAL A 180 -14.17 -18.19 -7.54
C VAL A 180 -13.64 -19.32 -6.66
N LYS A 181 -12.41 -19.80 -6.89
CA LYS A 181 -11.79 -20.85 -6.07
C LYS A 181 -11.53 -20.35 -4.66
N ILE A 182 -11.09 -19.10 -4.53
CA ILE A 182 -10.82 -18.46 -3.24
C ILE A 182 -12.12 -18.31 -2.44
N VAL A 183 -13.19 -17.74 -3.02
CA VAL A 183 -14.42 -17.48 -2.25
C VAL A 183 -15.21 -18.76 -1.91
N THR A 184 -15.01 -19.83 -2.68
CA THR A 184 -15.60 -21.15 -2.43
C THR A 184 -14.69 -22.08 -1.61
N ASN A 185 -13.58 -21.55 -1.06
CA ASN A 185 -12.62 -22.27 -0.23
C ASN A 185 -12.04 -23.53 -0.89
N GLN A 186 -11.88 -23.53 -2.22
CA GLN A 186 -11.22 -24.61 -2.96
C GLN A 186 -9.69 -24.52 -2.88
N VAL A 187 -9.17 -23.37 -2.45
CA VAL A 187 -7.74 -23.10 -2.25
C VAL A 187 -7.54 -22.40 -0.90
N SER A 188 -6.46 -22.73 -0.21
CA SER A 188 -6.02 -22.08 1.03
C SER A 188 -4.50 -21.97 1.07
N LEU A 189 -3.97 -21.10 1.95
CA LEU A 189 -2.52 -21.00 2.08
C LEU A 189 -1.92 -22.28 2.70
N GLU A 190 -2.59 -22.91 3.67
CA GLU A 190 -2.05 -24.11 4.34
C GLU A 190 -1.92 -25.32 3.42
N GLN A 191 -2.85 -25.49 2.48
CA GLN A 191 -2.88 -26.69 1.64
C GLN A 191 -1.97 -26.55 0.42
N GLN A 192 -2.04 -25.41 -0.27
CA GLN A 192 -1.35 -25.22 -1.55
C GLN A 192 -0.04 -24.41 -1.43
N TYR A 193 0.10 -23.58 -0.39
CA TYR A 193 1.19 -22.61 -0.25
C TYR A 193 1.83 -22.54 1.16
N PRO A 194 2.06 -23.66 1.87
CA PRO A 194 2.44 -23.63 3.28
C PRO A 194 3.79 -22.93 3.52
N ASP A 195 4.73 -23.08 2.59
CA ASP A 195 6.11 -22.58 2.73
C ASP A 195 6.36 -21.30 1.91
N LYS A 196 5.30 -20.59 1.52
CA LYS A 196 5.45 -19.38 0.71
C LYS A 196 5.66 -18.14 1.57
N SER A 197 6.62 -17.32 1.14
CA SER A 197 6.90 -16.00 1.69
C SER A 197 6.92 -14.95 0.58
N TYR A 198 6.39 -13.77 0.87
CA TYR A 198 6.22 -12.70 -0.12
C TYR A 198 6.76 -11.37 0.37
N SER A 199 7.39 -10.61 -0.52
CA SER A 199 7.73 -9.22 -0.25
C SER A 199 6.46 -8.37 -0.23
N MET A 200 6.30 -7.56 0.82
CA MET A 200 5.15 -6.67 1.00
C MET A 200 5.66 -5.23 1.20
N PRO A 201 5.94 -4.48 0.13
CA PRO A 201 6.61 -3.17 0.22
C PRO A 201 5.87 -2.13 1.08
N ASP A 202 4.56 -2.01 0.91
CA ASP A 202 3.76 -1.05 1.69
C ASP A 202 3.68 -1.45 3.16
N LEU A 203 3.54 -2.75 3.46
CA LEU A 203 3.58 -3.26 4.83
C LEU A 203 4.95 -3.02 5.46
N THR A 204 6.03 -3.26 4.71
CA THR A 204 7.40 -3.01 5.17
C THR A 204 7.60 -1.54 5.48
N SER A 205 7.17 -0.65 4.58
CA SER A 205 7.24 0.80 4.79
C SER A 205 6.45 1.23 6.03
N PHE A 206 5.28 0.66 6.23
CA PHE A 206 4.43 0.93 7.39
C PHE A 206 5.10 0.47 8.70
N LEU A 207 5.66 -0.75 8.71
CA LEU A 207 6.32 -1.32 9.89
C LEU A 207 7.66 -0.65 10.20
N CYS A 208 8.44 -0.22 9.21
CA CYS A 208 9.67 0.56 9.46
C CYS A 208 9.35 1.88 10.17
N ALA A 209 8.22 2.50 9.83
CA ALA A 209 7.80 3.76 10.45
C ALA A 209 7.24 3.58 11.87
N LEU A 210 6.57 2.46 12.15
CA LEU A 210 6.01 2.20 13.47
C LEU A 210 7.02 1.52 14.41
N VAL A 211 7.67 0.45 13.97
CA VAL A 211 8.54 -0.41 14.79
C VAL A 211 9.93 -0.58 14.17
N PRO A 212 10.68 0.51 13.94
CA PRO A 212 11.96 0.46 13.22
C PRO A 212 12.95 -0.55 13.83
N GLY A 213 12.97 -0.67 15.17
CA GLY A 213 13.84 -1.61 15.89
C GLY A 213 13.57 -3.09 15.58
N HIS A 214 12.30 -3.48 15.41
CA HIS A 214 11.93 -4.87 15.11
C HIS A 214 12.18 -5.24 13.64
N MET A 215 12.12 -4.24 12.76
CA MET A 215 12.40 -4.43 11.34
C MET A 215 13.90 -4.59 11.06
N GLY A 216 14.77 -4.15 11.97
CA GLY A 216 16.22 -4.10 11.76
C GLY A 216 16.64 -2.96 10.82
N SER A 217 15.72 -2.03 10.53
CA SER A 217 15.98 -0.89 9.67
C SER A 217 16.90 0.10 10.36
N LYS A 218 17.90 0.60 9.63
CA LYS A 218 18.83 1.63 10.09
C LYS A 218 18.43 2.98 9.51
N PRO A 219 18.54 4.07 10.28
CA PRO A 219 18.38 5.41 9.75
C PRO A 219 19.54 5.71 8.78
N GLY A 220 19.22 6.40 7.70
CA GLY A 220 20.19 6.94 6.75
C GLY A 220 19.62 8.16 6.04
N TYR A 221 20.34 8.65 5.04
CA TYR A 221 19.88 9.77 4.23
C TYR A 221 20.07 9.52 2.75
N ILE A 222 19.23 10.18 1.95
CA ILE A 222 19.34 10.22 0.50
C ILE A 222 19.33 11.65 0.00
N GLU A 223 20.04 11.87 -1.10
CA GLU A 223 19.83 13.00 -1.99
C GLU A 223 19.10 12.52 -3.25
N VAL A 224 18.27 13.39 -3.81
CA VAL A 224 17.53 13.11 -5.04
C VAL A 224 18.27 13.78 -6.18
N ASP A 225 18.73 12.98 -7.13
CA ASP A 225 19.42 13.43 -8.34
C ASP A 225 18.49 13.30 -9.55
N GLU A 226 18.25 14.41 -10.25
CA GLU A 226 17.46 14.43 -11.47
C GLU A 226 18.38 14.20 -12.68
N GLN A 227 18.21 13.04 -13.31
CA GLN A 227 18.94 12.70 -14.54
C GLN A 227 18.30 13.33 -15.77
N GLU A 228 19.04 13.33 -16.87
CA GLU A 228 18.52 13.69 -18.19
C GLU A 228 17.25 12.86 -18.52
N GLY A 229 16.21 13.53 -19.03
CA GLY A 229 14.88 12.93 -19.21
C GLY A 229 13.99 12.92 -17.95
N GLY A 230 14.43 13.57 -16.86
CA GLY A 230 13.65 13.81 -15.65
C GLY A 230 13.62 12.65 -14.66
N THR A 231 14.38 11.58 -14.91
CA THR A 231 14.42 10.41 -14.00
C THR A 231 14.95 10.84 -12.63
N LEU A 232 14.24 10.52 -11.56
CA LEU A 232 14.63 10.84 -10.19
C LEU A 232 15.32 9.63 -9.57
N LEU A 233 16.63 9.75 -9.34
CA LEU A 233 17.48 8.73 -8.73
C LEU A 233 17.77 9.08 -7.27
N PHE A 234 17.67 8.11 -6.36
CA PHE A 234 18.14 8.32 -4.99
C PHE A 234 19.59 7.91 -4.88
N LYS A 235 20.41 8.75 -4.25
CA LYS A 235 21.80 8.46 -3.92
C LYS A 235 21.94 8.48 -2.41
N LYS A 236 22.50 7.41 -1.84
CA LYS A 236 22.84 7.39 -0.40
C LYS A 236 23.79 8.54 -0.10
N SER A 237 23.51 9.26 0.98
CA SER A 237 24.26 10.44 1.41
C SER A 237 24.28 10.50 2.94
N ASP A 238 25.09 11.40 3.49
CA ASP A 238 25.14 11.73 4.92
C ASP A 238 24.14 12.83 5.30
N LYS A 239 23.47 13.42 4.30
CA LYS A 239 22.52 14.52 4.42
C LYS A 239 21.35 14.34 3.45
N GLY A 240 20.34 15.21 3.57
CA GLY A 240 19.19 15.23 2.69
C GLY A 240 17.94 14.63 3.35
N ILE A 241 17.20 13.82 2.59
CA ILE A 241 15.94 13.25 3.05
C ILE A 241 16.23 12.01 3.92
N PRO A 242 15.73 11.96 5.17
CA PRO A 242 15.81 10.76 6.00
C PRO A 242 15.25 9.52 5.29
N MET A 243 15.92 8.39 5.44
CA MET A 243 15.43 7.10 4.96
C MET A 243 15.55 6.01 6.03
N PHE A 244 14.71 4.99 5.90
CA PHE A 244 14.96 3.68 6.48
C PHE A 244 15.65 2.78 5.45
N ASP A 245 16.78 2.22 5.85
CA ASP A 245 17.58 1.29 5.04
C ASP A 245 17.69 -0.06 5.72
N LEU A 246 17.83 -1.12 4.93
CA LEU A 246 18.01 -2.49 5.44
C LEU A 246 19.22 -3.13 4.77
N ASP A 247 20.03 -3.79 5.58
CA ASP A 247 21.17 -4.55 5.09
C ASP A 247 20.70 -5.95 4.65
N GLY A 248 20.69 -6.16 3.33
CA GLY A 248 20.39 -7.46 2.74
C GLY A 248 18.92 -7.87 2.79
N VAL A 249 18.66 -9.12 2.41
CA VAL A 249 17.32 -9.70 2.33
C VAL A 249 17.03 -10.51 3.60
N LYS A 250 15.85 -10.28 4.19
CA LYS A 250 15.37 -10.98 5.38
C LYS A 250 14.07 -11.71 5.04
N GLU A 251 13.91 -12.90 5.59
CA GLU A 251 12.64 -13.62 5.60
C GLU A 251 12.13 -13.71 7.03
N LEU A 252 10.87 -13.33 7.23
CA LEU A 252 10.19 -13.33 8.50
C LEU A 252 9.28 -14.55 8.59
N ASP A 253 9.60 -15.44 9.53
CA ASP A 253 8.75 -16.57 9.87
C ASP A 253 7.54 -16.14 10.71
N GLU A 254 6.70 -17.11 11.05
CA GLU A 254 5.49 -16.89 11.84
C GLU A 254 5.77 -16.31 13.25
N GLU A 255 6.84 -16.74 13.91
CA GLU A 255 7.19 -16.30 15.27
C GLU A 255 7.67 -14.85 15.27
N GLN A 256 8.49 -14.48 14.29
CA GLN A 256 8.97 -13.12 14.10
C GLN A 256 7.84 -12.17 13.72
N ILE A 257 6.93 -12.60 12.82
CA ILE A 257 5.72 -11.85 12.49
C ILE A 257 4.87 -11.66 13.75
N THR A 258 4.73 -12.71 14.57
CA THR A 258 3.99 -12.64 15.85
C THR A 258 4.54 -11.58 16.77
N THR A 259 5.86 -11.61 16.97
CA THR A 259 6.57 -10.65 17.82
C THR A 259 6.36 -9.20 17.35
N ILE A 260 6.47 -8.96 16.04
CA ILE A 260 6.27 -7.63 15.44
C ILE A 260 4.86 -7.11 15.70
N PHE A 261 3.82 -7.88 15.37
CA PHE A 261 2.44 -7.40 15.48
C PHE A 261 1.96 -7.30 16.93
N GLU A 262 2.44 -8.15 17.83
CA GLU A 262 2.16 -8.01 19.25
C GLU A 262 2.80 -6.76 19.87
N SER A 263 3.97 -6.34 19.40
CA SER A 263 4.60 -5.08 19.87
C SER A 263 3.74 -3.86 19.51
N LEU A 264 3.03 -3.91 18.38
CA LEU A 264 2.11 -2.85 17.96
C LEU A 264 0.84 -2.78 18.82
N THR A 265 0.27 -3.94 19.20
CA THR A 265 -0.98 -3.98 19.97
C THR A 265 -0.82 -3.62 21.43
N ARG A 266 0.37 -3.85 22.00
CA ARG A 266 0.69 -3.49 23.39
C ARG A 266 0.94 -1.99 23.61
N GLY A 267 0.95 -1.18 22.55
CA GLY A 267 1.23 0.25 22.66
C GLY A 267 2.66 0.54 23.12
N GLU A 268 3.59 -0.42 23.00
CA GLU A 268 5.03 -0.25 23.26
C GLU A 268 5.70 0.64 22.18
N VAL A 269 4.88 1.27 21.34
CA VAL A 269 5.22 2.01 20.14
C VAL A 269 4.38 3.28 20.12
N LEU A 270 5.05 4.42 19.92
CA LEU A 270 4.45 5.76 19.90
C LEU A 270 3.27 5.88 18.91
N LEU A 271 2.06 5.68 19.45
CA LEU A 271 0.80 6.18 18.88
C LEU A 271 0.67 7.68 19.19
#